data_AF-A0A2N7RN87-F1
#
_entry.id   AF-A0A2N7RN87-F1
#
_cell.length_a   1.000
_cell.length_b   1.000
_cell.length_c   1.000
_cell.angle_alpha   90.00
_cell.angle_beta   90.00
_cell.angle_gamma   90.00
#
_symmetry.space_group_name_H-M   'P 1'
#
loop_
_entity.id
_entity.type
_entity.pdbx_description
1 polymer ?
#
loop_
_entity_poly.entity_id
_entity_poly.type
_entity_poly.pdbx_seq_one_letter_code
_entity_poly.pdbx_strand_id
1 'polypeptide(L)'
;MTTIFAYSKVGNCVKKCIFVGNYPWQRGTTMSQPKLKKRSSVFQGASAINLDAKGRMSIPAKHRDALAIQCEGRLTLTKHPDGCLLFFPRPVWESHRQQIATWPMSARAWQRIFLGNACDVELDSAGRVLISPELRNAVGLSREVMMIGMGSHFEIWDAAKLAEQEQQAIDAGTPDVLSNFSF
;
A
#
# COMPACT_ATOMS: atom_id res chain seq x y z
N MET A 1 34.03 -16.27 -44.09
CA MET A 1 33.57 -15.06 -43.38
C MET A 1 34.27 -15.01 -42.03
N THR A 2 35.27 -14.14 -41.89
CA THR A 2 36.18 -14.16 -40.74
C THR A 2 35.75 -13.10 -39.74
N THR A 3 35.17 -13.52 -38.61
CA THR A 3 34.79 -12.62 -37.51
C THR A 3 36.04 -12.28 -36.69
N ILE A 4 36.49 -11.02 -36.74
CA ILE A 4 37.62 -10.54 -35.93
C ILE A 4 37.08 -10.10 -34.57
N PHE A 5 37.59 -10.69 -33.49
CA PHE A 5 37.30 -10.26 -32.13
C PHE A 5 38.45 -9.40 -31.60
N ALA A 6 38.19 -8.14 -31.31
CA ALA A 6 39.10 -7.28 -30.58
C ALA A 6 38.67 -7.18 -29.11
N TYR A 7 39.63 -7.36 -28.20
CA TYR A 7 39.44 -7.17 -26.77
C TYR A 7 40.21 -5.93 -26.34
N SER A 8 39.54 -5.00 -25.67
CA SER A 8 40.19 -3.85 -25.04
C SER A 8 40.14 -4.01 -23.52
N LYS A 9 41.30 -3.88 -22.88
CA LYS A 9 41.47 -3.90 -21.43
C LYS A 9 41.49 -2.45 -20.93
N VAL A 10 40.50 -2.08 -20.13
CA VAL A 10 40.54 -0.85 -19.33
C VAL A 10 40.35 -1.26 -17.88
N GLY A 11 41.45 -1.29 -17.12
CA GLY A 11 41.50 -1.85 -15.76
C GLY A 11 41.35 -3.39 -15.73
N ASN A 12 40.83 -3.92 -14.62
CA ASN A 12 40.67 -5.37 -14.40
C ASN A 12 39.43 -6.01 -15.07
N CYS A 13 38.75 -5.30 -15.98
CA CYS A 13 37.55 -5.81 -16.64
C CYS A 13 37.75 -5.91 -18.15
N VAL A 14 37.48 -7.08 -18.71
CA VAL A 14 37.59 -7.36 -20.16
C VAL A 14 36.18 -7.34 -20.75
N LYS A 15 35.88 -6.41 -21.66
CA LYS A 15 34.59 -6.32 -22.35
C LYS A 15 34.72 -6.77 -23.81
N LYS A 16 33.74 -7.53 -24.30
CA LYS A 16 33.64 -8.02 -25.68
C LYS A 16 32.63 -7.15 -26.43
N CYS A 17 33.05 -6.51 -27.53
CA CYS A 17 32.17 -5.70 -28.40
C CYS A 17 32.02 -6.38 -29.76
N ILE A 18 30.80 -6.34 -30.32
CA ILE A 18 30.47 -6.86 -31.66
C ILE A 18 30.17 -5.65 -32.57
N PHE A 19 30.75 -5.64 -33.77
CA PHE A 19 30.68 -4.53 -34.70
C PHE A 19 29.57 -4.76 -35.74
N VAL A 20 28.61 -3.84 -35.87
CA VAL A 20 27.63 -3.83 -36.97
C VAL A 20 27.50 -2.39 -37.51
N GLY A 21 28.09 -2.15 -38.69
CA GLY A 21 27.69 -1.08 -39.61
C GLY A 21 28.08 0.38 -39.31
N ASN A 22 27.98 1.19 -40.36
CA ASN A 22 28.52 2.56 -40.51
C ASN A 22 27.54 3.67 -40.07
N TYR A 23 27.26 3.78 -38.77
CA TYR A 23 26.74 5.02 -38.17
C TYR A 23 27.63 5.40 -36.96
N PRO A 24 27.95 6.68 -36.69
CA PRO A 24 28.64 7.06 -35.46
C PRO A 24 27.66 6.96 -34.27
N TRP A 25 27.85 5.94 -33.44
CA TRP A 25 26.92 5.55 -32.38
C TRP A 25 26.98 6.46 -31.14
N GLN A 26 25.79 6.88 -30.72
CA GLN A 26 25.50 7.51 -29.44
C GLN A 26 25.93 6.61 -28.26
N ARG A 27 26.40 7.25 -27.18
CA ARG A 27 26.73 6.58 -25.90
C ARG A 27 25.45 6.03 -25.27
N GLY A 28 25.12 4.77 -25.57
CA GLY A 28 24.12 3.99 -24.85
C GLY A 28 24.65 3.64 -23.46
N THR A 29 24.51 4.56 -22.51
CA THR A 29 24.76 4.29 -21.10
C THR A 29 23.68 3.35 -20.61
N THR A 30 24.02 2.09 -20.34
CA THR A 30 23.13 1.17 -19.63
C THR A 30 22.94 1.72 -18.22
N MET A 31 21.87 2.51 -18.01
CA MET A 31 21.47 2.96 -16.69
C MET A 31 21.01 1.72 -15.91
N SER A 32 21.94 1.15 -15.13
CA SER A 32 21.58 0.23 -14.06
C SER A 32 20.67 1.00 -13.11
N GLN A 33 19.38 0.67 -13.10
CA GLN A 33 18.43 1.25 -12.16
C GLN A 33 18.99 1.05 -10.74
N PRO A 34 19.10 2.12 -9.93
CA PRO A 34 19.47 1.96 -8.54
C PRO A 34 18.38 1.11 -7.88
N LYS A 35 18.76 -0.04 -7.32
CA LYS A 35 17.88 -0.83 -6.47
C LYS A 35 17.52 0.05 -5.28
N LEU A 36 16.37 0.71 -5.34
CA LEU A 36 15.79 1.41 -4.20
C LEU A 36 15.70 0.37 -3.08
N LYS A 37 16.54 0.53 -2.05
CA LYS A 37 16.32 -0.12 -0.74
C LYS A 37 14.89 0.25 -0.35
N LYS A 38 13.97 -0.70 -0.43
CA LYS A 38 12.60 -0.57 0.10
C LYS A 38 12.76 -0.17 1.57
N ARG A 39 12.71 1.12 1.88
CA ARG A 39 12.41 1.54 3.24
C ARG A 39 10.96 1.10 3.45
N SER A 40 10.80 -0.02 4.15
CA SER A 40 9.54 -0.37 4.79
C SER A 40 9.24 0.79 5.75
N SER A 41 8.45 1.76 5.29
CA SER A 41 7.81 2.69 6.20
C SER A 41 6.78 1.87 6.96
N VAL A 42 6.99 1.77 8.25
CA VAL A 42 6.03 1.13 9.14
C VAL A 42 4.99 2.18 9.49
N PHE A 43 3.73 1.92 9.14
CA PHE A 43 2.62 2.81 9.44
C PHE A 43 2.11 2.53 10.85
N GLN A 44 2.34 3.43 11.79
CA GLN A 44 1.94 3.22 13.18
C GLN A 44 1.18 4.41 13.79
N GLY A 45 0.40 4.07 14.81
CA GLY A 45 -0.34 4.97 15.68
C GLY A 45 -1.72 5.35 15.15
N ALA A 46 -2.60 5.71 16.08
CA ALA A 46 -3.93 6.22 15.80
C ALA A 46 -3.92 7.74 15.54
N SER A 47 -4.87 8.22 14.75
CA SER A 47 -5.02 9.65 14.45
C SER A 47 -6.51 9.95 14.23
N ALA A 48 -7.06 10.83 15.07
CA ALA A 48 -8.41 11.35 14.90
C ALA A 48 -8.44 12.31 13.71
N ILE A 49 -9.32 12.06 12.75
CA ILE A 49 -9.47 12.83 11.53
C ILE A 49 -10.95 13.11 11.31
N ASN A 50 -11.28 14.32 10.91
CA ASN A 50 -12.63 14.68 10.51
C ASN A 50 -12.79 14.57 8.99
N LEU A 51 -13.85 13.92 8.55
CA LEU A 51 -14.27 13.93 7.16
C LEU A 51 -14.83 15.31 6.79
N ASP A 52 -14.39 15.82 5.65
CA ASP A 52 -14.96 17.01 5.03
C ASP A 52 -16.39 16.74 4.51
N ALA A 53 -17.16 17.79 4.21
CA ALA A 53 -18.52 17.70 3.69
C ALA A 53 -18.61 16.84 2.40
N LYS A 54 -17.53 16.81 1.61
CA LYS A 54 -17.41 15.99 0.40
C LYS A 54 -16.99 14.53 0.66
N GLY A 55 -16.73 14.14 1.90
CA GLY A 55 -16.20 12.82 2.24
C GLY A 55 -14.69 12.69 2.04
N ARG A 56 -13.95 13.80 2.09
CA ARG A 56 -12.49 13.78 1.97
C ARG A 56 -11.86 13.66 3.35
N MET A 57 -10.88 12.78 3.46
CA MET A 57 -10.09 12.55 4.67
C MET A 57 -8.67 13.10 4.46
N SER A 58 -8.13 13.85 5.43
CA SER A 58 -6.76 14.36 5.34
C SER A 58 -5.78 13.34 5.90
N ILE A 59 -4.75 12.96 5.12
CA ILE A 59 -3.71 12.07 5.64
C ILE A 59 -2.70 12.90 6.48
N PRO A 60 -2.43 12.50 7.73
CA PRO A 60 -1.40 13.09 8.59
C PRO A 60 -0.05 13.18 7.89
N ALA A 61 0.67 14.29 8.11
CA ALA A 61 1.96 14.56 7.48
C ALA A 61 2.98 13.42 7.67
N LYS A 62 2.99 12.78 8.86
CA LYS A 62 3.87 11.64 9.17
C LYS A 62 3.82 10.49 8.15
N HIS A 63 2.65 10.27 7.55
CA HIS A 63 2.41 9.14 6.63
C HIS A 63 2.44 9.57 5.17
N ARG A 64 2.27 10.87 4.89
CA ARG A 64 2.17 11.42 3.54
C ARG A 64 3.44 11.22 2.72
N ASP A 65 4.59 11.54 3.29
CA ASP A 65 5.88 11.42 2.59
C ASP A 65 6.20 9.97 2.25
N ALA A 66 5.89 9.06 3.17
CA ALA A 66 6.04 7.63 2.96
C ALA A 66 5.16 7.12 1.80
N LEU A 67 3.90 7.53 1.74
CA LEU A 67 2.98 7.15 0.65
C LEU A 67 3.39 7.77 -0.70
N ALA A 68 3.88 9.01 -0.69
CA ALA A 68 4.39 9.65 -1.91
C ALA A 68 5.59 8.87 -2.48
N ILE A 69 6.55 8.47 -1.63
CA ILE A 69 7.74 7.74 -2.06
C ILE A 69 7.42 6.29 -2.49
N GLN A 70 6.50 5.62 -1.78
CA GLN A 70 6.25 4.19 -2.02
C GLN A 70 5.31 3.91 -3.18
N CYS A 71 4.32 4.77 -3.41
CA CYS A 71 3.27 4.49 -4.39
C CYS A 71 2.80 5.73 -5.16
N GLU A 72 3.54 6.85 -5.10
CA GLU A 72 3.16 8.12 -5.77
C GLU A 72 1.75 8.59 -5.36
N GLY A 73 1.35 8.27 -4.12
CA GLY A 73 0.02 8.58 -3.61
C GLY A 73 -1.13 7.76 -4.22
N ARG A 74 -0.84 6.70 -4.98
CA ARG A 74 -1.83 5.72 -5.46
C ARG A 74 -2.15 4.70 -4.38
N LEU A 75 -3.42 4.59 -4.05
CA LEU A 75 -3.90 3.87 -2.88
C LEU A 75 -5.12 3.04 -3.28
N THR A 76 -5.39 1.98 -2.51
CA THR A 76 -6.61 1.19 -2.68
C THR A 76 -7.33 1.09 -1.35
N LEU A 77 -8.62 1.42 -1.39
CA LEU A 77 -9.58 1.27 -0.31
C LEU A 77 -10.33 -0.05 -0.47
N THR A 78 -10.60 -0.75 0.62
CA THR A 78 -11.52 -1.88 0.63
C THR A 78 -12.30 -1.92 1.93
N LYS A 79 -13.49 -2.55 1.91
CA LYS A 79 -14.27 -2.83 3.13
C LYS A 79 -13.70 -4.04 3.89
N HIS A 80 -13.72 -3.96 5.21
CA HIS A 80 -13.58 -5.09 6.13
C HIS A 80 -14.97 -5.51 6.69
N PRO A 81 -15.22 -6.80 6.96
CA PRO A 81 -16.46 -7.23 7.63
C PRO A 81 -16.68 -6.62 9.01
N ASP A 82 -15.61 -6.29 9.74
CA ASP A 82 -15.68 -5.76 11.12
C ASP A 82 -16.18 -4.30 11.16
N GLY A 83 -16.54 -3.73 10.01
CA GLY A 83 -17.10 -2.38 9.93
C GLY A 83 -16.05 -1.28 9.80
N CYS A 84 -14.85 -1.61 9.34
CA CYS A 84 -13.80 -0.64 9.02
C CYS A 84 -13.45 -0.64 7.52
N LEU A 85 -12.83 0.46 7.07
CA LEU A 85 -12.21 0.50 5.74
C LEU A 85 -10.72 0.23 5.88
N LEU A 86 -10.23 -0.71 5.10
CA LEU A 86 -8.80 -0.92 4.95
C LEU A 86 -8.26 -0.01 3.86
N PHE A 87 -7.06 0.48 4.09
CA PHE A 87 -6.41 1.47 3.28
C PHE A 87 -4.98 1.02 2.97
N PHE A 88 -4.71 0.65 1.71
CA PHE A 88 -3.46 0.06 1.30
C PHE A 88 -2.69 0.93 0.30
N PRO A 89 -1.34 1.02 0.42
CA PRO A 89 -0.51 1.41 -0.70
C PRO A 89 -0.74 0.46 -1.88
N ARG A 90 -0.85 0.99 -3.10
CA ARG A 90 -1.14 0.20 -4.31
C ARG A 90 -0.25 -1.05 -4.48
N PRO A 91 1.09 -1.00 -4.27
CA PRO A 91 1.94 -2.18 -4.40
C PRO A 91 1.67 -3.26 -3.35
N VAL A 92 1.25 -2.86 -2.15
CA VAL A 92 0.92 -3.79 -1.05
C VAL A 92 -0.42 -4.46 -1.36
N TRP A 93 -1.41 -3.68 -1.79
CA TRP A 93 -2.70 -4.21 -2.21
C TRP A 93 -2.58 -5.23 -3.35
N GLU A 94 -1.75 -4.97 -4.35
CA GLU A 94 -1.60 -5.89 -5.48
C GLU A 94 -1.12 -7.29 -5.05
N SER A 95 -0.19 -7.35 -4.07
CA SER A 95 0.22 -8.61 -3.46
C SER A 95 -0.93 -9.30 -2.74
N HIS A 96 -1.74 -8.56 -1.97
CA HIS A 96 -2.91 -9.13 -1.29
C HIS A 96 -3.98 -9.60 -2.27
N ARG A 97 -4.27 -8.82 -3.31
CA ARG A 97 -5.21 -9.16 -4.38
C ARG A 97 -4.84 -10.49 -5.03
N GLN A 98 -3.56 -10.70 -5.35
CA GLN A 98 -3.09 -11.95 -5.95
C GLN A 98 -3.32 -13.13 -4.99
N GLN A 99 -3.04 -12.97 -3.70
CA GLN A 99 -3.30 -14.02 -2.70
C GLN A 99 -4.80 -14.31 -2.56
N ILE A 100 -5.64 -13.28 -2.48
CA ILE A 100 -7.10 -13.41 -2.37
C ILE A 100 -7.67 -14.10 -3.62
N ALA A 101 -7.13 -13.82 -4.81
CA ALA A 101 -7.56 -14.45 -6.05
C ALA A 101 -7.29 -15.96 -6.09
N THR A 102 -6.29 -16.45 -5.34
CA THR A 102 -5.97 -17.90 -5.25
C THR A 102 -6.85 -18.67 -4.26
N TRP A 103 -7.72 -18.00 -3.52
CA TRP A 103 -8.56 -18.68 -2.54
C TRP A 103 -9.56 -19.66 -3.17
N PRO A 104 -9.89 -20.76 -2.46
CA PRO A 104 -10.83 -21.76 -2.93
C PRO A 104 -12.26 -21.19 -3.06
N MET A 105 -13.11 -21.86 -3.85
CA MET A 105 -14.50 -21.43 -4.04
C MET A 105 -15.30 -21.30 -2.73
N SER A 106 -14.94 -22.05 -1.68
CA SER A 106 -15.54 -21.93 -0.34
C SER A 106 -15.39 -20.53 0.26
N ALA A 107 -14.34 -19.79 -0.12
CA ALA A 107 -14.08 -18.42 0.32
C ALA A 107 -14.60 -17.36 -0.67
N ARG A 108 -15.46 -17.71 -1.65
CA ARG A 108 -15.98 -16.75 -2.65
C ARG A 108 -16.70 -15.56 -2.02
N ALA A 109 -17.42 -15.75 -0.92
CA ALA A 109 -18.07 -14.64 -0.23
C ALA A 109 -17.04 -13.59 0.24
N TRP A 110 -15.94 -14.06 0.82
CA TRP A 110 -14.83 -13.21 1.27
C TRP A 110 -14.11 -12.54 0.10
N GLN A 111 -13.88 -13.26 -1.00
CA GLN A 111 -13.33 -12.66 -2.22
C GLN A 111 -14.23 -11.52 -2.73
N ARG A 112 -15.56 -11.68 -2.70
CA ARG A 112 -16.50 -10.62 -3.10
C ARG A 112 -16.47 -9.43 -2.15
N ILE A 113 -16.32 -9.66 -0.85
CA ILE A 113 -16.22 -8.57 0.14
C ILE A 113 -14.96 -7.75 -0.11
N PHE A 114 -13.80 -8.40 -0.22
CA PHE A 114 -12.53 -7.68 -0.40
C PHE A 114 -12.36 -7.13 -1.83
N LEU A 115 -12.46 -7.98 -2.85
CA LEU A 115 -12.20 -7.55 -4.23
C LEU A 115 -13.36 -6.73 -4.81
N GLY A 116 -14.60 -7.01 -4.41
CA GLY A 116 -15.78 -6.31 -4.92
C GLY A 116 -15.95 -4.89 -4.38
N ASN A 117 -15.42 -4.61 -3.18
CA ASN A 117 -15.41 -3.26 -2.60
C ASN A 117 -14.07 -2.55 -2.78
N ALA A 118 -13.11 -3.15 -3.49
CA ALA A 118 -11.81 -2.55 -3.71
C ALA A 118 -11.93 -1.37 -4.69
N CYS A 119 -11.61 -0.17 -4.23
CA CYS A 119 -11.67 1.06 -5.01
C CYS A 119 -10.31 1.75 -5.00
N ASP A 120 -9.87 2.18 -6.19
CA ASP A 120 -8.59 2.85 -6.35
C ASP A 120 -8.77 4.35 -6.21
N VAL A 121 -7.91 4.94 -5.38
CA VAL A 121 -7.96 6.36 -5.06
C VAL A 121 -6.56 6.95 -5.08
N GLU A 122 -6.49 8.24 -5.37
CA GLU A 122 -5.24 8.97 -5.41
C GLU A 122 -5.27 10.11 -4.38
N LEU A 123 -4.11 10.40 -3.82
CA LEU A 123 -3.91 11.57 -2.97
C LEU A 123 -3.99 12.86 -3.78
N ASP A 124 -4.76 13.83 -3.30
CA ASP A 124 -4.73 15.18 -3.85
C ASP A 124 -3.44 15.93 -3.46
N SER A 125 -3.21 17.09 -4.07
CA SER A 125 -2.06 17.95 -3.78
C SER A 125 -2.01 18.46 -2.33
N ALA A 126 -3.15 18.46 -1.63
CA ALA A 126 -3.26 18.79 -0.22
C ALA A 126 -3.10 17.56 0.70
N GLY A 127 -2.83 16.38 0.13
CA GLY A 127 -2.70 15.09 0.80
C GLY A 127 -3.99 14.59 1.44
N ARG A 128 -5.12 14.80 0.75
CA ARG A 128 -6.44 14.29 1.13
C ARG A 128 -6.87 13.20 0.16
N VAL A 129 -7.70 12.29 0.64
CA VAL A 129 -8.26 11.19 -0.13
C VAL A 129 -9.77 11.28 -0.09
N LEU A 130 -10.40 11.09 -1.24
CA LEU A 130 -11.85 11.00 -1.34
C LEU A 130 -12.31 9.58 -0.99
N ILE A 131 -13.16 9.45 0.01
CA ILE A 131 -13.83 8.17 0.32
C ILE A 131 -15.20 8.21 -0.34
N SER A 132 -15.46 7.26 -1.23
CA SER A 132 -16.73 7.18 -1.94
C SER A 132 -17.91 7.06 -0.94
N PRO A 133 -19.07 7.67 -1.25
CA PRO A 133 -20.24 7.57 -0.38
C PRO A 133 -20.70 6.13 -0.18
N GLU A 134 -20.53 5.27 -1.19
CA GLU A 134 -20.84 3.84 -1.12
C GLU A 134 -20.03 3.14 -0.02
N LEU A 135 -18.71 3.36 0.02
CA LEU A 135 -17.85 2.78 1.06
C LEU A 135 -18.18 3.35 2.44
N ARG A 136 -18.41 4.67 2.55
CA ARG A 136 -18.80 5.30 3.82
C ARG A 136 -20.09 4.72 4.38
N ASN A 137 -21.10 4.53 3.54
CA ASN A 137 -22.37 3.93 3.94
C ASN A 137 -22.20 2.44 4.29
N ALA A 138 -21.37 1.71 3.54
CA ALA A 138 -21.16 0.28 3.74
C ALA A 138 -20.51 -0.09 5.07
N VAL A 139 -19.71 0.81 5.65
CA VAL A 139 -19.11 0.66 6.98
C VAL A 139 -19.71 1.60 8.04
N GLY A 140 -20.63 2.47 7.63
CA GLY A 140 -21.27 3.47 8.50
C GLY A 140 -20.28 4.43 9.15
N LEU A 141 -19.44 5.09 8.34
CA LEU A 141 -18.53 6.15 8.81
C LEU A 141 -19.30 7.45 9.00
N SER A 142 -19.18 8.05 10.19
CA SER A 142 -19.65 9.39 10.48
C SER A 142 -18.60 10.45 10.11
N ARG A 143 -18.76 11.67 10.66
CA ARG A 143 -17.81 12.77 10.45
C ARG A 143 -16.49 12.53 11.16
N GLU A 144 -16.53 11.90 12.34
CA GLU A 144 -15.35 11.69 13.18
C GLU A 144 -14.82 10.28 12.94
N VAL A 145 -13.63 10.19 12.35
CA VAL A 145 -13.02 8.92 11.99
C VAL A 145 -11.66 8.77 12.65
N MET A 146 -11.32 7.53 12.99
CA MET A 146 -10.04 7.15 13.54
C MET A 146 -9.26 6.42 12.46
N MET A 147 -8.09 6.95 12.11
CA MET A 147 -7.15 6.26 11.25
C MET A 147 -6.05 5.62 12.08
N ILE A 148 -5.90 4.31 11.95
CA ILE A 148 -4.94 3.50 12.70
C ILE A 148 -3.93 2.92 11.73
N GLY A 149 -2.63 3.10 12.00
CA GLY A 149 -1.57 2.42 11.26
C GLY A 149 -1.33 1.02 11.79
N MET A 150 -1.48 0.01 10.92
CA MET A 150 -1.31 -1.43 11.21
C MET A 150 0.01 -1.99 10.64
N GLY A 151 1.02 -1.13 10.52
CA GLY A 151 2.34 -1.44 10.00
C GLY A 151 2.40 -1.43 8.47
N SER A 152 1.63 -2.30 7.80
CA SER A 152 1.63 -2.42 6.33
C SER A 152 0.54 -1.61 5.62
N HIS A 153 -0.51 -1.27 6.35
CA HIS A 153 -1.71 -0.61 5.85
C HIS A 153 -2.34 0.23 6.97
N PHE A 154 -3.42 0.92 6.65
CA PHE A 154 -4.22 1.64 7.64
C PHE A 154 -5.62 1.05 7.72
N GLU A 155 -6.21 1.21 8.89
CA GLU A 155 -7.63 0.99 9.12
C GLU A 155 -8.29 2.32 9.42
N ILE A 156 -9.43 2.56 8.78
CA ILE A 156 -10.29 3.71 9.00
C ILE A 156 -11.54 3.22 9.69
N TRP A 157 -11.71 3.68 10.93
CA TRP A 157 -12.84 3.35 11.78
C TRP A 157 -13.69 4.59 12.01
N ASP A 158 -14.97 4.36 12.29
CA ASP A 158 -15.78 5.38 12.96
C ASP A 158 -15.31 5.48 14.42
N ALA A 159 -15.15 6.69 14.94
CA ALA A 159 -14.59 6.89 16.28
C ALA A 159 -15.43 6.22 17.38
N ALA A 160 -16.75 6.25 17.27
CA ALA A 160 -17.64 5.64 18.25
C ALA A 160 -17.59 4.11 18.16
N LYS A 161 -17.61 3.56 16.94
CA LYS A 161 -17.52 2.10 16.73
C LYS A 161 -16.19 1.53 17.22
N LEU A 162 -15.09 2.24 16.99
CA LEU A 162 -13.78 1.80 17.48
C LEU A 162 -13.78 1.72 19.00
N ALA A 163 -14.26 2.75 19.69
CA ALA A 163 -14.31 2.78 21.15
C ALA A 163 -15.18 1.63 21.71
N GLU A 164 -16.31 1.34 21.05
CA GLU A 164 -17.16 0.20 21.43
C GLU A 164 -16.45 -1.14 21.21
N GLN A 165 -15.76 -1.33 20.08
CA GLN A 165 -14.99 -2.55 19.79
C GLN A 165 -13.81 -2.73 20.76
N GLU A 166 -13.09 -1.65 21.10
CA GLU A 166 -12.01 -1.69 22.07
C GLU A 166 -12.53 -2.06 23.46
N GLN A 167 -13.67 -1.48 23.89
CA GLN A 167 -14.28 -1.83 25.17
C GLN A 167 -14.73 -3.29 25.20
N GLN A 168 -15.38 -3.78 24.14
CA GLN A 168 -15.78 -5.18 24.03
C GLN A 168 -14.57 -6.14 24.07
N ALA A 169 -13.45 -5.77 23.44
CA ALA A 169 -12.22 -6.56 23.48
C ALA A 169 -11.59 -6.57 24.88
N ILE A 170 -11.64 -5.46 25.61
CA ILE A 170 -11.17 -5.38 27.00
C ILE A 170 -12.06 -6.25 27.91
N ASP A 171 -13.38 -6.14 27.75
CA ASP A 171 -14.37 -6.88 28.55
C ASP A 171 -14.32 -8.40 28.28
N ALA A 172 -14.03 -8.81 27.05
CA ALA A 172 -13.83 -10.21 26.68
C ALA A 172 -12.55 -10.82 27.27
N GLY A 173 -11.66 -10.00 27.83
CA GLY A 173 -10.40 -10.40 28.41
C GLY A 173 -9.30 -10.62 27.38
N THR A 174 -8.07 -10.78 27.87
CA THR A 174 -6.90 -11.01 27.01
C THR A 174 -6.99 -12.42 26.41
N PRO A 175 -7.09 -12.57 25.08
CA PRO A 175 -7.16 -13.89 24.45
C PRO A 175 -5.91 -14.73 24.76
N ASP A 176 -6.08 -16.05 24.84
CA ASP A 176 -5.01 -17.01 25.17
C ASP A 176 -3.78 -16.89 24.24
N VAL A 177 -3.96 -16.39 23.01
CA VAL A 177 -2.87 -16.13 22.07
C VAL A 177 -1.88 -15.08 22.59
N LEU A 178 -2.34 -14.15 23.43
CA LEU A 178 -1.53 -13.10 24.05
C LEU A 178 -0.89 -13.55 25.37
N SER A 179 -1.15 -14.78 25.85
CA SER A 179 -0.56 -15.30 27.10
C SER A 179 0.97 -15.34 27.08
N ASN A 180 1.59 -15.44 25.90
CA ASN A 180 3.04 -15.45 25.72
C ASN A 180 3.63 -14.08 25.34
N PHE A 181 2.81 -13.03 25.22
CA PHE A 181 3.27 -11.67 24.94
C PHE A 181 3.32 -10.88 26.25
N SER A 182 4.52 -10.72 26.83
CA SER A 182 4.74 -9.72 27.88
C SER A 182 5.18 -8.40 27.26
N PHE A 183 4.72 -7.28 27.84
CA PHE A 183 5.27 -5.95 27.57
C PHE A 183 6.69 -5.80 28.12
#